data_AF-A0A060BKH2-F1
#
_entry.id   AF-A0A060BKH2-F1
#
_cell.length_a   1.000
_cell.length_b   1.000
_cell.length_c   1.000
_cell.angle_alpha   90.00
_cell.angle_beta   90.00
_cell.angle_gamma   90.00
#
_symmetry.space_group_name_H-M   'P 1'
#
loop_
_entity.id
_entity.type
_entity.pdbx_description
1 polymer ?
#
loop_
_entity_poly.entity_id
_entity_poly.type
_entity_poly.pdbx_seq_one_letter_code
_entity_poly.pdbx_strand_id
1 'polypeptide(L)'
;MSHLIWAPEIHRVFNQWVVYFAAANDAAIDQKSMTFKHRIYALICQEDDPLTGEWIEAGQVDTGLDSFCLDATSFVVDQQQYLIWAQKSDDIAGNSNLYIAAMRDPRTLGLPSYDDQSSGVWMGASQIRR
;
A
#
# COMPACT_ATOMS: atom_id res chain seq x y z
N MET A 1 -7.54 1.35 19.55
CA MET A 1 -8.76 1.34 18.71
C MET A 1 -8.37 1.87 17.35
N SER A 2 -8.75 1.19 16.27
CA SER A 2 -8.59 1.69 14.90
C SER A 2 -9.75 2.62 14.56
N HIS A 3 -9.51 3.58 13.67
CA HIS A 3 -10.49 4.57 13.20
C HIS A 3 -10.50 4.60 11.66
N LEU A 4 -11.63 5.03 11.09
CA LEU A 4 -11.76 5.35 9.66
C LEU A 4 -11.32 4.21 8.72
N ILE A 5 -11.88 3.00 8.90
CA ILE A 5 -11.58 1.84 8.04
C ILE A 5 -12.16 2.06 6.64
N TRP A 6 -11.31 2.20 5.63
CA TRP A 6 -11.70 2.63 4.29
C TRP A 6 -11.25 1.69 3.18
N ALA A 7 -12.08 1.64 2.13
CA ALA A 7 -11.82 1.05 0.81
C ALA A 7 -11.11 -0.33 0.83
N PRO A 8 -11.67 -1.35 1.51
CA PRO A 8 -11.10 -2.68 1.44
C PRO A 8 -11.25 -3.26 0.03
N GLU A 9 -10.15 -3.77 -0.54
CA GLU A 9 -10.16 -4.59 -1.75
C GLU A 9 -9.65 -5.99 -1.44
N ILE A 10 -10.40 -7.00 -1.89
CA ILE A 10 -10.03 -8.41 -1.78
C ILE A 10 -9.40 -8.92 -3.09
N HIS A 11 -8.24 -9.55 -2.97
CA HIS A 11 -7.42 -10.04 -4.08
C HIS A 11 -7.06 -11.50 -3.87
N ARG A 12 -6.94 -12.27 -4.96
CA ARG A 12 -6.35 -13.61 -4.96
C ARG A 12 -4.94 -13.51 -5.53
N VAL A 13 -3.92 -13.73 -4.71
CA VAL A 13 -2.50 -13.56 -5.05
C VAL A 13 -1.76 -14.86 -4.74
N PHE A 14 -1.08 -15.48 -5.71
CA PHE A 14 -0.28 -16.72 -5.51
C PHE A 14 -0.93 -17.78 -4.60
N ASN A 15 -2.24 -18.02 -4.76
CA ASN A 15 -3.05 -18.97 -3.99
C ASN A 15 -3.32 -18.61 -2.51
N GLN A 16 -3.20 -17.33 -2.14
CA GLN A 16 -3.72 -16.77 -0.88
C GLN A 16 -4.70 -15.62 -1.18
N TRP A 17 -5.65 -15.42 -0.28
CA TRP A 17 -6.49 -14.23 -0.29
C TRP A 17 -5.81 -13.11 0.48
N VAL A 18 -5.84 -11.90 -0.06
CA VAL A 18 -5.28 -10.71 0.56
C VAL A 18 -6.32 -9.59 0.54
N VAL A 19 -6.56 -8.96 1.69
CA VAL A 19 -7.37 -7.73 1.76
C VAL A 19 -6.44 -6.57 2.05
N TYR A 20 -6.43 -5.58 1.16
CA TYR A 20 -5.80 -4.29 1.40
C TYR A 20 -6.86 -3.29 1.82
N PHE A 21 -6.61 -2.54 2.89
CA PHE A 21 -7.52 -1.51 3.38
C PHE A 21 -6.73 -0.37 4.04
N ALA A 22 -7.35 0.80 4.19
CA ALA A 22 -6.75 1.91 4.91
C ALA A 22 -7.37 2.06 6.30
N ALA A 23 -6.56 2.41 7.30
CA ALA A 23 -7.03 2.74 8.64
C ALA A 23 -6.16 3.81 9.28
N ALA A 24 -6.71 4.54 10.25
CA ALA A 24 -6.00 5.53 11.05
C ALA A 24 -6.06 5.15 12.54
N ASN A 25 -5.12 5.68 13.32
CA ASN A 25 -5.10 5.53 14.78
C ASN A 25 -6.11 6.45 15.50
N ASP A 26 -6.50 7.55 14.87
CA ASP A 26 -7.50 8.51 15.33
C ASP A 26 -8.21 9.16 14.13
N ALA A 27 -9.24 9.98 14.40
CA ALA A 27 -9.97 10.70 13.37
C ALA A 27 -9.48 12.16 13.16
N ALA A 28 -8.33 12.53 13.74
CA ALA A 28 -7.82 13.88 13.67
C ALA A 28 -7.11 14.14 12.33
N ILE A 29 -7.21 15.38 11.86
CA ILE A 29 -6.49 15.86 10.69
C ILE A 29 -5.11 16.34 11.13
N ASP A 30 -4.08 15.87 10.43
CA ASP A 30 -2.73 16.41 10.55
C ASP A 30 -2.70 17.85 10.01
N GLN A 31 -2.27 18.80 10.84
CA GLN A 31 -2.32 20.23 10.52
C GLN A 31 -1.23 20.67 9.53
N LYS A 32 -0.17 19.86 9.34
CA LYS A 32 0.90 20.15 8.39
C LYS A 32 0.51 19.67 7.00
N SER A 33 0.06 18.42 6.87
CA SER A 33 -0.32 17.85 5.58
C SER A 33 -1.76 18.18 5.17
N MET A 34 -2.60 18.61 6.11
CA MET A 34 -4.05 18.81 5.94
C MET A 34 -4.77 17.52 5.47
N THR A 35 -4.28 16.36 5.90
CA THR A 35 -4.85 15.04 5.59
C THR A 35 -5.15 14.27 6.88
N PHE A 36 -5.90 13.17 6.76
CA PHE A 36 -5.96 12.16 7.83
C PHE A 36 -4.63 11.43 7.97
N LYS A 37 -4.51 10.60 9.01
CA LYS A 37 -3.30 9.82 9.32
C LYS A 37 -3.38 8.36 8.86
N HIS A 38 -4.15 8.09 7.80
CA HIS A 38 -4.29 6.73 7.27
C HIS A 38 -2.95 6.12 6.88
N ARG A 39 -2.86 4.82 7.11
CA ARG A 39 -1.87 3.92 6.52
C ARG A 39 -2.61 2.75 5.87
N ILE A 40 -1.94 2.07 4.95
CA ILE A 40 -2.44 0.86 4.29
C ILE A 40 -2.07 -0.35 5.15
N TYR A 41 -3.01 -1.27 5.34
CA TYR A 41 -2.85 -2.52 6.07
C TYR A 41 -3.28 -3.69 5.19
N ALA A 42 -2.74 -4.87 5.49
CA ALA A 42 -3.07 -6.11 4.81
C ALA A 42 -3.59 -7.18 5.80
N LEU A 43 -4.63 -7.90 5.38
CA LEU A 43 -5.06 -9.17 5.98
C LEU A 43 -4.79 -10.30 4.99
N ILE A 44 -4.43 -11.48 5.50
CA ILE A 44 -4.15 -12.67 4.68
C ILE A 44 -5.04 -13.83 5.14
N CYS A 45 -5.62 -14.55 4.19
CA CYS A 45 -6.29 -15.82 4.42
C CYS A 45 -5.70 -16.89 3.49
N GLN A 46 -5.23 -17.99 4.07
CA GLN A 46 -4.59 -19.11 3.34
C GLN A 46 -5.57 -20.20 2.91
N GLU A 47 -6.81 -20.16 3.42
CA GLU A 47 -7.83 -21.13 3.11
C GLU A 47 -8.50 -20.85 1.75
N ASP A 48 -9.22 -21.84 1.22
CA ASP A 48 -9.84 -21.74 -0.09
C ASP A 48 -11.05 -20.79 -0.10
N ASP A 49 -11.88 -20.83 0.95
CA ASP A 49 -13.05 -19.96 1.10
C ASP A 49 -12.75 -18.77 2.04
N PRO A 50 -12.63 -17.53 1.52
CA PRO A 50 -12.31 -16.35 2.32
C PRO A 50 -13.46 -15.89 3.23
N LEU A 51 -14.67 -16.44 3.07
CA LEU A 51 -15.83 -16.11 3.89
C LEU A 51 -15.86 -16.90 5.21
N THR A 52 -15.22 -18.07 5.23
CA THR A 52 -15.17 -18.94 6.41
C THR A 52 -13.75 -19.13 6.96
N GLY A 53 -12.73 -18.84 6.16
CA GLY A 53 -11.35 -19.03 6.56
C GLY A 53 -10.85 -18.01 7.59
N GLU A 54 -9.78 -18.38 8.29
CA GLU A 54 -9.13 -17.50 9.26
C GLU A 54 -8.36 -16.37 8.54
N TRP A 55 -8.55 -15.14 9.04
CA TRP A 55 -7.85 -13.95 8.57
C TRP A 55 -6.77 -13.54 9.57
N ILE A 56 -5.54 -13.43 9.08
CA ILE A 56 -4.36 -13.02 9.85
C ILE A 56 -4.02 -11.58 9.49
N GLU A 57 -3.87 -10.72 10.50
CA GLU A 57 -3.33 -9.37 10.32
C GLU A 57 -1.85 -9.45 9.89
N ALA A 58 -1.55 -9.13 8.63
CA ALA A 58 -0.18 -9.01 8.17
C ALA A 58 0.47 -7.71 8.68
N GLY A 59 -0.35 -6.70 9.00
CA GLY A 59 0.08 -5.40 9.51
C GLY A 59 0.15 -4.32 8.43
N GLN A 60 0.83 -3.22 8.76
CA GLN A 60 0.98 -2.08 7.86
C GLN A 60 1.86 -2.42 6.66
N VAL A 61 1.47 -1.97 5.47
CA VAL A 61 2.31 -2.02 4.27
C VAL A 61 3.40 -0.96 4.38
N ASP A 62 4.66 -1.38 4.29
CA ASP A 62 5.80 -0.46 4.33
C ASP A 62 6.03 0.17 2.95
N THR A 63 5.65 1.45 2.82
CA THR A 63 5.85 2.25 1.59
C THR A 63 7.20 2.96 1.55
N GLY A 64 8.00 2.88 2.63
CA GLY A 64 9.23 3.65 2.80
C GLY A 64 9.02 5.14 3.15
N LEU A 65 7.77 5.61 3.20
CA LEU A 65 7.41 6.99 3.56
C LEU A 65 6.35 6.99 4.66
N ASP A 66 6.59 7.77 5.72
CA ASP A 66 5.63 7.93 6.82
C ASP A 66 4.68 9.10 6.58
N SER A 67 3.74 8.92 5.65
CA SER A 67 2.74 9.92 5.27
C SER A 67 1.37 9.28 5.02
N PHE A 68 0.33 10.11 4.89
CA PHE A 68 -1.02 9.67 4.55
C PHE A 68 -1.02 8.79 3.30
N CYS A 69 -1.49 7.54 3.41
CA CYS A 69 -1.67 6.63 2.29
C CYS A 69 -2.94 5.78 2.42
N LEU A 70 -3.56 5.48 1.29
CA LEU A 70 -4.85 4.79 1.18
C LEU A 70 -5.07 4.20 -0.23
N ASP A 71 -6.24 3.60 -0.42
CA ASP A 71 -6.77 3.14 -1.72
C ASP A 71 -5.78 2.25 -2.47
N ALA A 72 -5.22 1.26 -1.75
CA ALA A 72 -4.33 0.28 -2.34
C ALA A 72 -5.12 -0.73 -3.18
N THR A 73 -4.66 -0.95 -4.40
CA THR A 73 -5.09 -2.04 -5.29
C THR A 73 -3.88 -2.83 -5.75
N SER A 74 -4.08 -4.11 -6.09
CA SER A 74 -3.02 -5.03 -6.44
C SER A 74 -3.32 -5.72 -7.77
N PHE A 75 -2.26 -6.04 -8.53
CA PHE A 75 -2.38 -6.92 -9.69
C PHE A 75 -1.10 -7.75 -9.86
N VAL A 76 -1.21 -8.83 -10.63
CA VAL A 76 -0.08 -9.71 -10.97
C VAL A 76 0.12 -9.71 -12.47
N VAL A 77 1.35 -9.49 -12.91
CA VAL A 77 1.78 -9.63 -14.31
C VAL A 77 3.13 -10.32 -14.33
N ASP A 78 3.34 -11.27 -15.24
CA ASP A 78 4.60 -12.01 -15.39
C ASP A 78 5.15 -12.62 -14.08
N GLN A 79 4.25 -13.20 -13.27
CA GLN A 79 4.55 -13.77 -11.94
C GLN A 79 5.08 -12.76 -10.91
N GLN A 80 4.98 -11.45 -11.18
CA GLN A 80 5.32 -10.38 -10.26
C GLN A 80 4.04 -9.68 -9.79
N GLN A 81 3.87 -9.55 -8.48
CA GLN A 81 2.82 -8.73 -7.88
C GLN A 81 3.25 -7.27 -7.83
N TYR A 82 2.33 -6.37 -8.15
CA TYR A 82 2.49 -4.93 -7.99
C TYR A 82 1.38 -4.36 -7.11
N LEU A 83 1.73 -3.38 -6.28
CA LEU A 83 0.79 -2.55 -5.55
C LEU A 83 0.70 -1.18 -6.24
N ILE A 84 -0.51 -0.69 -6.43
CA ILE A 84 -0.80 0.70 -6.80
C ILE A 84 -1.54 1.34 -5.62
N TRP A 85 -1.19 2.57 -5.24
CA TRP A 85 -1.85 3.25 -4.12
C TRP A 85 -1.80 4.77 -4.22
N ALA A 86 -2.60 5.44 -3.39
CA ALA A 86 -2.58 6.89 -3.23
C ALA A 86 -1.77 7.29 -1.98
N GLN A 87 -0.85 8.25 -2.10
CA GLN A 87 -0.05 8.72 -0.96
C GLN A 87 0.34 10.20 -1.03
N LYS A 88 0.38 10.86 0.13
CA LYS A 88 0.86 12.23 0.28
C LYS A 88 2.39 12.30 0.15
N SER A 89 2.88 13.27 -0.62
CA SER A 89 4.27 13.72 -0.60
C SER A 89 4.33 15.17 -0.12
N ASP A 90 5.32 15.50 0.71
CA ASP A 90 5.58 16.87 1.17
C ASP A 90 6.08 17.76 0.03
N ASP A 91 6.75 17.17 -0.98
CA ASP A 91 7.36 17.90 -2.09
C ASP A 91 6.41 18.13 -3.28
N ILE A 92 5.21 17.53 -3.25
CA ILE A 92 4.18 17.71 -4.28
C ILE A 92 2.93 18.33 -3.68
N ALA A 93 2.46 19.41 -4.31
CA ALA A 93 1.21 20.07 -3.95
C ALA A 93 -0.01 19.15 -4.19
N GLY A 94 -0.99 19.20 -3.29
CA GLY A 94 -2.17 18.33 -3.31
C GLY A 94 -2.21 17.36 -2.14
N ASN A 95 -3.25 16.52 -2.09
CA ASN A 95 -3.49 15.63 -0.94
C ASN A 95 -2.85 14.25 -1.11
N SER A 96 -2.77 13.75 -2.33
CA SER A 96 -2.17 12.45 -2.66
C SER A 96 -1.75 12.37 -4.13
N ASN A 97 -0.79 11.50 -4.42
CA ASN A 97 -0.35 11.11 -5.76
C ASN A 97 -0.52 9.61 -5.94
N LEU A 98 -0.53 9.15 -7.19
CA LEU A 98 -0.56 7.72 -7.53
C LEU A 98 0.87 7.16 -7.56
N TYR A 99 1.09 6.06 -6.86
CA TYR A 99 2.35 5.33 -6.82
C TYR A 99 2.14 3.88 -7.27
N ILE A 100 3.20 3.25 -7.76
CA ILE A 100 3.26 1.84 -8.11
C ILE A 100 4.60 1.26 -7.69
N ALA A 101 4.62 0.04 -7.16
CA ALA A 101 5.83 -0.69 -6.82
C ALA A 101 5.61 -2.21 -6.92
N ALA A 102 6.67 -2.94 -7.26
CA ALA A 102 6.68 -4.39 -7.12
C ALA A 102 6.55 -4.77 -5.64
N MET A 103 5.98 -5.94 -5.35
CA MET A 103 5.87 -6.49 -3.99
C MET A 103 6.78 -7.71 -3.83
N ARG A 104 7.43 -7.81 -2.68
CA ARG A 104 8.18 -9.00 -2.26
C ARG A 104 7.28 -9.98 -1.53
N ASP A 105 6.40 -9.45 -0.69
CA ASP A 105 5.39 -10.17 0.08
C ASP A 105 4.18 -9.24 0.28
N PRO A 106 3.01 -9.72 0.77
CA PRO A 106 1.79 -8.92 0.82
C PRO A 106 1.85 -7.63 1.64
N ARG A 107 2.92 -7.36 2.41
CA ARG A 107 3.08 -6.10 3.15
C ARG A 107 4.39 -5.38 2.90
N THR A 108 5.25 -5.91 2.04
CA THR A 108 6.58 -5.35 1.79
C THR A 108 6.80 -5.13 0.31
N LEU A 109 7.09 -3.88 -0.05
CA LEU A 109 7.49 -3.54 -1.42
C LEU A 109 8.83 -4.21 -1.74
N GLY A 110 8.95 -4.72 -2.96
CA GLY A 110 10.20 -5.15 -3.56
C GLY A 110 10.99 -3.92 -3.98
N LEU A 111 11.55 -3.20 -3.00
CA LEU A 111 12.55 -2.18 -3.30
C LEU A 111 13.74 -2.88 -3.97
N PRO A 112 14.31 -2.35 -5.06
CA PRO A 112 15.52 -2.94 -5.62
C PRO A 112 16.57 -3.02 -4.52
N SER A 113 17.16 -4.20 -4.34
CA SER A 113 18.41 -4.32 -3.60
C SER A 113 19.40 -3.32 -4.19
N TYR A 114 20.24 -2.70 -3.36
CA TYR A 114 21.22 -1.67 -3.75
C TYR A 114 22.02 -2.00 -5.04
N ASP A 115 22.17 -3.28 -5.37
CA ASP A 115 22.89 -3.79 -6.54
C ASP A 115 22.09 -3.87 -7.86
N ASP A 116 20.77 -3.64 -7.86
CA ASP A 116 19.94 -3.65 -9.07
C ASP A 116 19.45 -2.24 -9.44
N GLN A 117 20.33 -1.47 -10.08
CA GLN A 117 19.95 -0.22 -10.74
C GLN A 117 19.46 -0.42 -12.19
N SER A 118 19.19 -1.65 -12.62
CA SER A 118 18.84 -1.96 -14.01
C SER A 118 17.39 -2.42 -14.23
N SER A 119 16.62 -2.72 -13.19
CA SER A 119 15.22 -3.11 -13.33
C SER A 119 14.31 -2.47 -12.28
N GLY A 120 13.41 -1.57 -12.71
CA GLY A 120 12.15 -1.32 -11.99
C GLY A 120 12.03 0.01 -11.24
N VAL A 121 11.82 1.08 -12.02
CA VAL A 121 10.96 2.26 -11.75
C VAL A 121 10.77 2.67 -10.29
N TRP A 122 11.68 3.51 -9.79
CA TRP A 122 11.31 4.56 -8.84
C TRP A 122 10.67 5.72 -9.62
N MET A 123 9.34 5.85 -9.61
CA MET A 123 8.72 7.16 -9.88
C MET A 123 8.56 7.90 -8.57
N GLY A 124 9.71 8.24 -7.96
CA GLY A 124 9.76 9.20 -6.88
C GLY A 124 9.33 10.58 -7.41
N ALA A 125 8.48 11.25 -6.63
CA ALA A 125 8.00 12.62 -6.81
C ALA A 125 9.04 13.64 -7.32
N SER A 126 10.33 13.43 -7.07
CA SER A 126 11.44 14.31 -7.43
C SER A 126 11.85 14.27 -8.91
N GLN A 127 11.40 13.29 -9.69
CA GLN A 127 11.77 13.13 -11.11
C GLN A 127 10.68 13.64 -12.09
N ILE A 128 9.55 14.15 -11.59
CA ILE A 128 8.56 14.87 -12.41
C ILE A 128 8.97 16.34 -12.46
N ARG A 129 10.03 16.65 -13.21
CA ARG A 129 10.23 17.99 -13.77
C ARG A 129 10.12 17.89 -15.28
N ARG A 130 9.30 18.78 -15.84
CA ARG A 130 9.23 19.03 -17.29
C ARG A 130 10.62 19.25 -17.88
#